data_AF-A0A2A7BER3-F1
#
_entry.id   AF-A0A2A7BER3-F1
#
_cell.length_a   1.000
_cell.length_b   1.000
_cell.length_c   1.000
_cell.angle_alpha   90.00
_cell.angle_beta   90.00
_cell.angle_gamma   90.00
#
_symmetry.space_group_name_H-M   'P 1'
#
loop_
_entity.id
_entity.type
_entity.pdbx_description
1 polymer ?
#
loop_
_entity_poly.entity_id
_entity_poly.type
_entity_poly.pdbx_seq_one_letter_code
_entity_poly.pdbx_strand_id
1 'polypeptide(L)'
;MAFEYDEQKNQINIRKHGLSFKSAARVFFDYDRIEFYDDTHSDEEPRYDTIGDTSAGKVYCTEGNTLIGKVNEILFVVYTERIRVEENGEKTDVTRLISARLATNFERGLYYGKCE
;
A
#
# COMPACT_ATOMS: atom_id res chain seq x y z
N MET A 1 -7.46 -7.09 -9.53
CA MET A 1 -7.34 -6.39 -8.24
C MET A 1 -7.60 -4.92 -8.47
N ALA A 2 -8.63 -4.36 -7.83
CA ALA A 2 -8.98 -2.96 -7.95
C ALA A 2 -8.48 -2.19 -6.72
N PHE A 3 -8.01 -0.95 -6.92
CA PHE A 3 -7.54 -0.10 -5.84
C PHE A 3 -8.38 1.17 -5.76
N GLU A 4 -8.75 1.55 -4.56
CA GLU A 4 -9.41 2.82 -4.29
C GLU A 4 -8.76 3.55 -3.11
N TYR A 5 -8.97 4.85 -3.04
CA TYR A 5 -8.57 5.66 -1.90
C TYR A 5 -9.30 7.00 -1.95
N ASP A 6 -9.39 7.65 -0.79
CA ASP A 6 -9.90 9.01 -0.71
C ASP A 6 -8.83 10.00 -1.20
N GLU A 7 -9.19 10.88 -2.14
CA GLU A 7 -8.22 11.81 -2.73
C GLU A 7 -7.73 12.87 -1.73
N GLN A 8 -8.56 13.30 -0.78
CA GLN A 8 -8.10 14.21 0.28
C GLN A 8 -7.06 13.52 1.17
N LYS A 9 -7.29 12.24 1.52
CA LYS A 9 -6.30 11.43 2.25
C LYS A 9 -5.02 11.24 1.43
N ASN A 10 -5.13 10.99 0.13
CA ASN A 10 -3.97 10.86 -0.76
C ASN A 10 -3.12 12.13 -0.74
N GLN A 11 -3.73 13.31 -0.86
CA GLN A 11 -3.03 14.58 -0.78
C GLN A 11 -2.37 14.81 0.59
N ILE A 12 -3.05 14.45 1.68
CA ILE A 12 -2.48 14.51 3.03
C ILE A 12 -1.29 13.56 3.16
N ASN A 13 -1.38 12.35 2.61
CA ASN A 13 -0.31 11.35 2.64
C ASN A 13 0.91 11.80 1.85
N ILE A 14 0.72 12.38 0.67
CA ILE A 14 1.78 12.97 -0.15
C ILE A 14 2.48 14.08 0.64
N ARG A 15 1.74 14.98 1.30
CA ARG A 15 2.33 16.06 2.10
C ARG A 15 3.10 15.54 3.32
N LYS A 16 2.60 14.50 3.99
CA LYS A 16 3.22 13.96 5.22
C LYS A 16 4.42 13.04 4.94
N HIS A 17 4.33 12.24 3.88
CA HIS A 17 5.25 11.13 3.63
C HIS A 17 5.92 11.18 2.25
N GLY A 18 5.57 12.15 1.39
CA GLY A 18 6.11 12.26 0.04
C GLY A 18 5.64 11.16 -0.92
N LEU A 19 4.63 10.37 -0.51
CA LEU A 19 4.22 9.15 -1.20
C LEU A 19 2.74 9.20 -1.57
N SER A 20 2.43 8.92 -2.84
CA SER A 20 1.06 8.77 -3.31
C SER A 20 0.54 7.36 -3.09
N PHE A 21 -0.76 7.21 -2.86
CA PHE A 21 -1.38 5.88 -2.77
C PHE A 21 -1.29 5.09 -4.07
N LYS A 22 -1.31 5.77 -5.21
CA LYS A 22 -1.04 5.14 -6.52
C LYS A 22 0.34 4.48 -6.58
N SER A 23 1.35 5.15 -6.02
CA SER A 23 2.71 4.58 -5.91
C SER A 23 2.75 3.47 -4.86
N ALA A 24 2.11 3.67 -3.71
CA ALA A 24 2.08 2.72 -2.61
C ALA A 24 1.37 1.40 -2.96
N ALA A 25 0.34 1.45 -3.80
CA ALA A 25 -0.38 0.27 -4.28
C ALA A 25 0.53 -0.74 -5.02
N ARG A 26 1.76 -0.34 -5.38
CA ARG A 26 2.74 -1.26 -5.93
C ARG A 26 3.17 -2.35 -4.96
N VAL A 27 3.05 -2.11 -3.64
CA VAL A 27 3.37 -3.09 -2.59
C VAL A 27 2.57 -4.38 -2.74
N PHE A 28 1.38 -4.33 -3.35
CA PHE A 28 0.54 -5.52 -3.54
C PHE A 28 1.03 -6.43 -4.67
N PHE A 29 1.96 -5.97 -5.52
CA PHE A 29 2.64 -6.83 -6.51
C PHE A 29 3.87 -7.52 -5.95
N ASP A 30 4.22 -7.23 -4.70
CA ASP A 30 5.21 -8.00 -3.97
C ASP A 30 4.58 -9.30 -3.48
N TYR A 31 5.02 -10.42 -4.07
CA TYR A 31 4.66 -11.77 -3.61
C TYR A 31 5.21 -12.07 -2.23
N ASP A 32 6.26 -11.36 -1.86
CA ASP A 32 6.97 -11.45 -0.61
C ASP A 32 6.46 -10.40 0.40
N ARG A 33 5.33 -9.72 0.18
CA ARG A 33 4.82 -8.81 1.21
C ARG A 33 4.47 -9.57 2.50
N ILE A 34 4.70 -8.93 3.63
CA ILE A 34 4.16 -9.37 4.92
C ILE A 34 2.85 -8.64 5.17
N GLU A 35 1.87 -9.32 5.74
CA GLU A 35 0.56 -8.77 6.05
C GLU A 35 0.19 -9.13 7.50
N PHE A 36 -0.33 -8.15 8.23
CA PHE A 36 -0.77 -8.29 9.62
C PHE A 36 -2.18 -7.70 9.77
N TYR A 37 -3.02 -8.38 10.54
CA TYR A 37 -4.32 -7.85 10.91
C TYR A 37 -4.18 -6.81 12.02
N ASP A 38 -4.73 -5.61 11.80
CA ASP A 38 -4.71 -4.51 12.76
C ASP A 38 -5.95 -4.59 13.67
N ASP A 39 -5.87 -5.42 14.71
CA ASP A 39 -6.96 -5.65 15.66
C ASP A 39 -7.42 -4.35 16.35
N THR A 40 -6.50 -3.41 16.56
CA THR A 40 -6.78 -2.15 17.29
C THR A 40 -7.65 -1.17 16.52
N HIS A 41 -7.69 -1.29 15.19
CA HIS A 41 -8.45 -0.36 14.34
C HIS A 41 -9.51 -1.07 13.48
N SER A 42 -9.79 -2.34 13.77
CA SER A 42 -10.72 -3.18 12.99
C SER A 42 -12.12 -3.30 13.58
N ASP A 43 -12.50 -2.44 14.53
CA ASP A 43 -13.81 -2.49 15.21
C ASP A 43 -15.01 -2.29 14.26
N GLU A 44 -14.86 -1.42 13.25
CA GLU A 44 -15.92 -1.13 12.27
C GLU A 44 -15.69 -1.82 10.91
N GLU A 45 -14.44 -1.85 10.45
CA GLU A 45 -14.04 -2.46 9.18
C GLU A 45 -12.66 -3.12 9.33
N PRO A 46 -12.43 -4.32 8.76
CA PRO A 46 -11.16 -5.02 8.90
C PRO A 46 -10.04 -4.21 8.25
N ARG A 47 -8.98 -3.95 9.00
CA ARG A 47 -7.79 -3.24 8.55
C ARG A 47 -6.57 -4.14 8.60
N TYR A 48 -5.71 -3.93 7.62
CA TYR A 48 -4.51 -4.70 7.42
C TYR A 48 -3.33 -3.76 7.23
N ASP A 49 -2.24 -4.11 7.89
CA ASP A 49 -0.93 -3.51 7.72
C ASP A 49 -0.11 -4.42 6.82
N THR A 50 0.49 -3.86 5.77
CA THR A 50 1.39 -4.60 4.90
C THR A 50 2.74 -3.92 4.76
N ILE A 51 3.79 -4.75 4.76
CA ILE A 51 5.16 -4.33 4.50
C ILE A 51 5.64 -5.05 3.25
N GLY A 52 6.10 -4.31 2.25
CA GLY A 52 6.56 -4.92 1.01
C GLY A 52 7.45 -4.02 0.16
N ASP A 53 8.11 -4.65 -0.79
CA ASP A 53 9.04 -4.06 -1.74
C ASP A 53 8.32 -3.57 -3.01
N THR A 54 8.56 -2.32 -3.39
CA THR A 54 7.93 -1.71 -4.58
C THR A 54 8.69 -1.92 -5.90
N SER A 55 9.87 -2.53 -5.86
CA SER A 55 10.74 -2.81 -7.01
C SER A 55 10.20 -3.92 -7.93
N ALA A 56 9.32 -4.78 -7.42
CA ALA A 56 8.62 -5.80 -8.21
C ALA A 56 7.80 -5.18 -9.38
N GLY A 57 7.42 -3.89 -9.27
CA GLY A 57 6.76 -3.12 -10.33
C GLY A 57 7.63 -1.99 -10.88
N LYS A 58 8.68 -2.30 -11.66
CA LYS A 58 9.49 -1.30 -12.37
C LYS A 58 8.63 -0.53 -13.39
N VAL A 59 8.45 0.77 -13.17
CA VAL A 59 7.96 1.70 -14.19
C VAL A 59 9.03 2.76 -14.40
N TYR A 60 9.58 2.78 -15.62
CA TYR A 60 10.39 3.90 -16.09
C TYR A 60 9.43 5.06 -16.39
N CYS A 61 9.45 6.11 -15.57
CA CYS A 61 8.83 7.36 -15.94
C CYS A 61 9.94 8.34 -16.32
N THR A 62 10.03 8.65 -17.60
CA THR A 62 10.85 9.76 -18.11
C THR A 62 10.04 11.05 -17.92
N GLU A 63 10.69 12.10 -17.43
CA GLU A 63 10.21 13.48 -17.29
C GLU A 63 9.46 13.88 -16.01
N GLY A 64 9.99 14.95 -15.40
CA GLY A 64 9.37 15.70 -14.32
C GLY A 64 9.97 15.39 -12.96
N ASN A 65 10.52 16.41 -12.31
CA ASN A 65 11.23 16.41 -11.03
C ASN A 65 10.33 16.07 -9.80
N THR A 66 9.33 15.21 -9.97
CA THR A 66 8.67 14.51 -8.87
C THR A 66 9.54 13.30 -8.59
N LEU A 67 10.04 13.14 -7.36
CA LEU A 67 10.81 11.95 -6.97
C LEU A 67 9.91 10.71 -7.12
N ILE A 68 9.86 10.16 -8.33
CA ILE A 68 9.25 8.87 -8.63
C ILE A 68 10.21 7.85 -8.03
N GLY A 69 9.82 7.37 -6.84
CA GLY A 69 10.38 6.29 -6.03
C GLY A 69 11.79 5.86 -6.40
N LYS A 70 12.74 6.07 -5.49
CA LYS A 70 14.01 5.35 -5.58
C LYS A 70 13.69 3.85 -5.72
N VAL A 71 14.31 3.21 -6.69
CA VAL A 71 14.24 1.75 -6.85
C VAL A 71 14.64 1.11 -5.50
N ASN A 72 13.84 0.15 -5.01
CA ASN A 72 14.01 -0.60 -3.74
C ASN A 72 13.53 0.09 -2.44
N GLU A 73 12.38 0.76 -2.45
CA GLU A 73 11.76 1.26 -1.22
C GLU A 73 10.79 0.23 -0.63
N ILE A 74 11.15 -0.30 0.55
CA ILE A 74 10.22 -1.04 1.41
C ILE A 74 9.24 -0.06 2.02
N LEU A 75 7.95 -0.30 1.79
CA LEU A 75 6.85 0.52 2.29
C LEU A 75 6.10 -0.19 3.39
N PHE A 76 5.49 0.61 4.26
CA PHE A 76 4.45 0.20 5.19
C PHE A 76 3.14 0.84 4.72
N VAL A 77 2.12 0.03 4.47
CA VAL A 77 0.82 0.45 3.91
C VAL A 77 -0.31 -0.09 4.77
N VAL A 78 -1.26 0.79 5.09
CA VAL A 78 -2.49 0.44 5.81
C VAL A 78 -3.64 0.44 4.81
N TYR A 79 -4.42 -0.63 4.77
CA TYR A 79 -5.55 -0.76 3.86
C TYR A 79 -6.70 -1.54 4.49
N THR A 80 -7.84 -1.52 3.79
CA THR A 80 -9.00 -2.35 4.09
C THR A 80 -9.49 -3.00 2.79
N GLU A 81 -10.14 -4.15 2.91
CA GLU A 81 -10.70 -4.89 1.78
C GLU A 81 -12.22 -4.80 1.80
N ARG A 82 -12.80 -4.49 0.64
CA ARG A 82 -14.25 -4.37 0.47
C ARG A 82 -14.67 -5.09 -0.81
N ILE A 83 -15.83 -5.74 -0.74
CA ILE A 83 -16.45 -6.35 -1.92
C ILE A 83 -17.39 -5.33 -2.53
N ARG A 84 -17.11 -4.91 -3.75
CA ARG A 84 -18.02 -4.11 -4.55
C ARG A 84 -18.89 -5.03 -5.40
N VAL A 85 -20.21 -4.86 -5.30
CA VAL A 85 -21.17 -5.57 -6.13
C VAL A 85 -21.57 -4.63 -7.26
N GLU A 86 -21.21 -4.97 -8.48
CA GLU A 86 -21.59 -4.22 -9.68
C GLU A 86 -23.06 -4.52 -10.06
N GLU A 87 -23.65 -3.67 -10.91
CA GLU A 87 -25.07 -3.79 -11.32
C GLU A 87 -25.39 -5.12 -12.04
N ASN A 88 -24.37 -5.75 -12.63
CA ASN A 88 -24.45 -7.07 -13.26
C ASN A 88 -24.42 -8.24 -12.24
N GLY A 89 -24.29 -7.96 -10.94
CA GLY A 89 -24.15 -8.95 -9.87
C GLY A 89 -22.73 -9.50 -9.66
N GLU A 90 -21.75 -8.97 -10.39
CA GLU A 90 -20.34 -9.35 -10.25
C GLU A 90 -19.76 -8.77 -8.95
N LYS A 91 -19.10 -9.64 -8.19
CA LYS A 91 -18.38 -9.26 -6.97
C LYS A 91 -16.93 -8.99 -7.32
N THR A 92 -16.50 -7.76 -7.10
CA THR A 92 -15.11 -7.34 -7.29
C THR A 92 -14.48 -7.02 -5.93
N ASP A 93 -13.35 -7.65 -5.64
CA ASP A 93 -12.54 -7.30 -4.48
C ASP A 93 -11.79 -5.99 -4.73
N VAL A 94 -12.06 -5.01 -3.87
CA VAL A 94 -11.49 -3.67 -3.91
C VAL A 94 -10.65 -3.45 -2.66
N THR A 95 -9.37 -3.17 -2.88
CA THR A 95 -8.43 -2.79 -1.82
C THR A 95 -8.43 -1.27 -1.67
N ARG A 96 -8.87 -0.78 -0.51
CA ARG A 96 -8.90 0.64 -0.18
C ARG A 96 -7.68 1.04 0.64
N LEU A 97 -6.82 1.89 0.09
CA LEU A 97 -5.64 2.40 0.81
C LEU A 97 -6.03 3.53 1.77
N ILE A 98 -5.51 3.46 3.00
CA ILE A 98 -5.79 4.40 4.09
C ILE A 98 -4.56 5.26 4.42
N SER A 99 -3.37 4.66 4.45
CA SER A 99 -2.11 5.31 4.79
C SER A 99 -0.93 4.60 4.13
N ALA A 100 0.13 5.32 3.81
CA ALA A 100 1.34 4.73 3.26
C ALA A 100 2.58 5.56 3.61
N ARG A 101 3.64 4.89 4.06
CA ARG A 101 4.92 5.52 4.39
C ARG A 101 6.09 4.59 4.08
N LEU A 102 7.30 5.14 4.09
CA LEU A 102 8.51 4.33 4.13
C LEU A 102 8.51 3.45 5.39
N ALA A 103 8.92 2.20 5.23
CA ALA A 103 9.13 1.32 6.35
C ALA A 103 10.27 1.84 7.24
N THR A 104 10.12 1.70 8.55
CA THR A 104 11.17 1.99 9.53
C THR A 104 12.32 0.98 9.38
N ASN A 105 13.48 1.25 9.99
CA ASN A 105 14.59 0.29 9.96
C ASN A 105 14.22 -1.05 10.62
N PHE A 106 13.34 -1.03 11.64
CA PHE A 106 12.83 -2.23 12.27
C PHE A 106 11.91 -3.03 11.34
N GLU A 107 10.95 -2.37 10.70
CA GLU A 107 10.04 -2.99 9.72
C GLU A 107 10.81 -3.53 8.49
N ARG A 108 11.86 -2.84 8.06
CA ARG A 108 12.77 -3.34 7.03
C ARG A 108 13.52 -4.57 7.50
N GLY A 109 14.00 -4.57 8.74
CA GLY A 109 14.62 -5.73 9.36
C GLY A 109 13.67 -6.93 9.39
N LEU A 110 12.39 -6.70 9.74
CA LEU A 110 11.35 -7.72 9.71
C LEU A 110 11.06 -8.22 8.29
N TYR A 111 11.05 -7.33 7.30
CA TYR A 111 10.81 -7.69 5.90
C TYR A 111 11.97 -8.48 5.28
N TYR A 112 13.22 -8.14 5.55
CA TYR A 112 14.39 -8.87 5.03
C TYR A 112 14.75 -10.10 5.87
N GLY A 113 14.42 -10.07 7.16
CA GLY A 113 14.58 -11.18 8.10
C GLY A 113 13.25 -11.86 8.40
N LYS A 114 12.35 -11.96 7.39
CA LYS A 114 11.01 -12.55 7.53
C LYS A 114 11.08 -13.78 8.42
N CYS A 115 10.46 -13.65 9.58
CA CYS A 115 10.59 -14.50 10.76
C CYS A 115 11.01 -15.95 10.49
N GLU A 116 12.07 -16.41 11.19
CA GLU A 116 12.38 -17.85 11.35
C GLU A 116 11.16 -18.68 11.77
#